data_AF-A0AAE0GW24-F1
#
_entry.id   AF-A0AAE0GW24-F1
#
_cell.length_a   1.000
_cell.length_b   1.000
_cell.length_c   1.000
_cell.angle_alpha   90.00
_cell.angle_beta   90.00
_cell.angle_gamma   90.00
#
_symmetry.space_group_name_H-M   'P 1'
#
loop_
_entity.id
_entity.type
_entity.pdbx_description
1 polymer ?
#
loop_
_entity_poly.entity_id
_entity_poly.type
_entity_poly.pdbx_seq_one_letter_code
_entity_poly.pdbx_strand_id
1 'polypeptide(L)'
;MISALAWLPRGAAKTTPEVTEPTAEDIEHVKDRADAEAGETSADVDSDGEAPVKPKSTRAKAKAAARAVGDLAGGMDELDMDNYDDDSDEDGAAARLFGSTAADRVFENNADDPELEGDEESDEEIEDFTIRDTDLLFLAARTEDDVSHMEVWVFEESDDPGEDGNMYVHHDLMLPAFPLCMAWMDCYPDPSMASQHGNFVAIGTFRPEIEIWNLDVLDAVAPAGMLGGLKSEQLEPEEGASAAGDSKKKKKKKKAPAKPVLKEGSHEDAVLGMCWNYNFRNVLASGSADCTVKVWDVAQQKCDRTLHHHDGKVQAVAWNPVEPQVLLSGGFDRTAQLVDMRTENGATVEVPLTADCECLVWDLKNPSCFVVSSEDGLVVCHDVRMLMDKSKKSKSTVYTLGAHDAATCAMSFNPVCHELLATASTDKTVKMWDCTGGKPSLLHTADLKIGALFAMGFCKDAPHLLAAGGSKGVVSVWDIMTKASVANRFGAELAKHARGGASKIVSEDTVIGPDEDIEEEDEDDD
;
A
#
# COMPACT_ATOMS: atom_id res chain seq x y z
N MET A 1 1.80 5.13 -11.30
CA MET A 1 1.49 6.10 -10.23
C MET A 1 1.69 5.43 -8.89
N ILE A 2 2.26 6.11 -7.90
CA ILE A 2 2.26 5.63 -6.50
C ILE A 2 1.10 6.32 -5.77
N SER A 3 0.14 5.54 -5.30
CA SER A 3 -1.08 6.05 -4.66
C SER A 3 -0.98 6.09 -3.13
N ALA A 4 -0.33 5.10 -2.53
CA ALA A 4 -0.14 4.99 -1.08
C ALA A 4 1.29 4.53 -0.75
N LEU A 5 1.76 4.88 0.45
CA LEU A 5 3.08 4.54 0.96
C LEU A 5 3.02 4.33 2.47
N ALA A 6 3.73 3.32 2.99
CA ALA A 6 3.83 3.07 4.43
C ALA A 6 5.20 2.49 4.79
N TRP A 7 5.84 3.02 5.84
CA TRP A 7 7.04 2.40 6.42
C TRP A 7 6.67 1.25 7.35
N LEU A 8 7.44 0.17 7.34
CA LEU A 8 7.32 -0.90 8.31
C LEU A 8 8.29 -0.65 9.47
N PRO A 9 7.94 -1.07 10.71
CA PRO A 9 8.90 -1.08 11.80
C PRO A 9 10.04 -2.07 11.53
N ARG A 10 11.26 -1.66 11.90
CA ARG A 10 12.43 -2.52 11.84
C ARG A 10 12.23 -3.82 12.63
N GLY A 11 12.61 -4.95 12.03
CA GLY A 11 12.46 -6.28 12.63
C GLY A 11 11.03 -6.83 12.68
N ALA A 12 10.06 -6.16 12.04
CA ALA A 12 8.71 -6.68 11.92
C ALA A 12 8.61 -7.85 10.93
N ALA A 13 9.39 -7.81 9.85
CA ALA A 13 9.42 -8.85 8.84
C ALA A 13 10.20 -10.08 9.30
N LYS A 14 9.79 -11.27 8.84
CA LYS A 14 10.59 -12.48 8.98
C LYS A 14 11.88 -12.35 8.17
N THR A 15 12.98 -12.86 8.74
CA THR A 15 14.31 -12.86 8.10
C THR A 15 14.32 -13.59 6.77
N THR A 16 13.62 -14.72 6.69
CA THR A 16 13.42 -15.47 5.45
C THR A 16 11.92 -15.57 5.21
N PRO A 17 11.41 -14.81 4.23
CA PRO A 17 10.03 -14.93 3.79
C PRO A 17 9.71 -16.36 3.34
N GLU A 18 8.47 -16.81 3.56
CA GLU A 18 8.01 -18.13 3.12
C GLU A 18 7.58 -18.06 1.65
N VAL A 19 8.17 -18.90 0.79
CA VAL A 19 7.69 -19.09 -0.59
C VAL A 19 6.56 -20.11 -0.55
N THR A 20 5.36 -19.71 -0.99
CA THR A 20 4.22 -20.64 -1.09
C THR A 20 3.94 -20.96 -2.55
N GLU A 21 3.98 -22.25 -2.91
CA GLU A 21 3.40 -22.69 -4.16
C GLU A 21 1.87 -22.49 -4.12
N PRO A 22 1.25 -21.90 -5.16
CA PRO A 22 -0.19 -21.68 -5.19
C PRO A 22 -0.93 -23.00 -5.00
N THR A 23 -1.77 -23.10 -3.97
CA THR A 23 -2.58 -24.31 -3.79
C THR A 23 -3.68 -24.36 -4.86
N ALA A 24 -4.23 -25.55 -5.12
CA ALA A 24 -5.35 -25.70 -6.05
C ALA A 24 -6.57 -24.84 -5.64
N GLU A 25 -6.76 -24.63 -4.33
CA GLU A 25 -7.82 -23.77 -3.77
C GLU A 25 -7.54 -22.28 -4.04
N ASP A 26 -6.28 -21.83 -3.96
CA ASP A 26 -5.89 -20.46 -4.31
C ASP A 26 -6.10 -20.17 -5.79
N ILE A 27 -5.76 -21.15 -6.65
CA ILE A 27 -5.98 -21.05 -8.10
C ILE A 27 -7.47 -20.99 -8.42
N GLU A 28 -8.31 -21.75 -7.71
CA GLU A 28 -9.76 -21.70 -7.87
C GLU A 28 -10.33 -20.36 -7.40
N HIS A 29 -9.88 -19.83 -6.26
CA HIS A 29 -10.31 -18.53 -5.76
C HIS A 29 -9.94 -17.37 -6.71
N VAL A 30 -8.75 -17.43 -7.33
CA VAL A 30 -8.35 -16.48 -8.38
C VAL A 30 -9.21 -16.60 -9.62
N LYS A 31 -9.55 -17.82 -10.05
CA LYS A 31 -10.45 -18.02 -11.20
C LYS A 31 -11.84 -17.45 -10.95
N ASP A 32 -12.44 -17.76 -9.81
CA ASP A 32 -13.75 -17.23 -9.43
C ASP A 32 -13.74 -15.70 -9.39
N ARG A 33 -12.64 -15.11 -8.91
CA ARG A 33 -12.46 -13.66 -8.86
C ARG A 33 -12.28 -13.05 -10.26
N ALA A 34 -11.46 -13.67 -11.11
CA ALA A 34 -11.25 -13.22 -12.48
C ALA A 34 -12.55 -13.32 -13.32
N ASP A 35 -13.35 -14.36 -13.12
CA ASP A 35 -14.64 -14.55 -13.78
C ASP A 35 -15.68 -13.52 -13.32
N ALA A 36 -15.65 -13.13 -12.04
CA ALA A 36 -16.47 -12.03 -11.52
C ALA A 36 -16.12 -10.68 -12.18
N GLU A 37 -14.83 -10.39 -12.37
CA GLU A 37 -14.35 -9.17 -13.04
C GLU A 37 -14.65 -9.17 -14.56
N ALA A 38 -14.53 -10.32 -15.23
CA ALA A 38 -14.90 -10.48 -16.64
C ALA A 38 -16.42 -10.28 -16.87
N GLY A 39 -17.26 -10.62 -15.88
CA GLY A 39 -18.69 -10.34 -15.91
C GLY A 39 -19.03 -8.84 -15.95
N GLU A 40 -18.23 -8.00 -15.30
CA GLU A 40 -18.44 -6.55 -15.23
C GLU A 40 -17.98 -5.80 -16.49
N THR A 41 -16.93 -6.28 -17.17
CA THR A 41 -16.40 -5.63 -18.39
C THR A 41 -17.26 -5.88 -19.65
N SER A 42 -18.19 -6.84 -19.61
CA SER A 42 -19.07 -7.14 -20.75
C SER A 42 -20.32 -6.24 -20.85
N ALA A 43 -20.53 -5.33 -19.89
CA ALA A 43 -21.77 -4.56 -19.77
C ALA A 43 -21.85 -3.24 -20.55
N ASP A 44 -20.76 -2.71 -21.12
CA ASP A 44 -20.78 -1.39 -21.79
C ASP A 44 -20.02 -1.36 -23.14
N VAL A 45 -20.61 -1.98 -24.18
CA VAL A 45 -20.33 -1.60 -25.58
C VAL A 45 -21.63 -1.62 -26.40
N ASP A 46 -22.51 -0.63 -26.18
CA ASP A 46 -23.57 -0.30 -27.15
C ASP A 46 -23.00 0.71 -28.16
N SER A 47 -22.74 0.20 -29.38
CA SER A 47 -22.37 0.95 -30.58
C SER A 47 -23.59 1.72 -31.11
N ASP A 48 -23.58 3.05 -30.95
CA ASP A 48 -24.46 3.94 -31.71
C ASP A 48 -23.64 4.72 -32.75
N GLY A 49 -23.89 4.38 -34.02
CA GLY A 49 -23.30 5.05 -35.17
C GLY A 49 -23.99 6.39 -35.46
N GLU A 50 -23.22 7.48 -35.40
CA GLU A 50 -23.55 8.72 -36.11
C GLU A 50 -22.48 9.04 -37.16
N ALA A 51 -22.96 9.32 -38.38
CA ALA A 51 -22.15 9.57 -39.57
C ALA A 51 -21.36 10.88 -39.48
N PRO A 52 -20.09 10.93 -39.95
CA PRO A 52 -19.28 12.13 -39.81
C PRO A 52 -19.62 13.19 -40.86
N VAL A 53 -19.90 14.40 -40.37
CA VAL A 53 -19.96 15.66 -41.13
C VAL A 53 -18.54 16.17 -41.37
N LYS A 54 -18.23 16.48 -42.64
CA LYS A 54 -16.93 17.02 -43.09
C LYS A 54 -16.67 18.44 -42.55
N PRO A 55 -15.39 18.77 -42.27
CA PRO A 55 -14.83 20.06 -42.66
C PRO A 55 -13.68 19.94 -43.68
N LYS A 56 -13.46 21.04 -44.38
CA LYS A 56 -12.62 21.21 -45.57
C LYS A 56 -11.17 21.62 -45.22
N SER A 57 -10.24 21.17 -46.08
CA SER A 57 -8.94 21.76 -46.49
C SER A 57 -7.91 22.08 -45.40
N THR A 58 -6.66 21.64 -45.53
CA THR A 58 -5.68 22.17 -46.51
C THR A 58 -4.64 21.12 -46.96
N ARG A 59 -4.08 21.38 -48.14
CA ARG A 59 -3.21 20.52 -48.97
C ARG A 59 -1.76 21.03 -48.96
N ALA A 60 -0.84 20.08 -49.20
CA ALA A 60 0.59 20.19 -49.60
C ALA A 60 1.56 20.11 -48.39
N LYS A 61 2.55 19.20 -48.31
CA LYS A 61 3.51 18.54 -49.23
C LYS A 61 3.96 17.22 -48.54
N ALA A 62 4.51 16.15 -49.12
CA ALA A 62 5.00 15.79 -50.44
C ALA A 62 5.06 14.25 -50.56
N LYS A 63 4.93 13.75 -51.79
CA LYS A 63 5.21 12.37 -52.22
C LYS A 63 6.72 12.09 -52.26
N ALA A 64 7.15 10.99 -51.67
CA ALA A 64 8.19 10.04 -52.09
C ALA A 64 8.38 9.08 -50.88
N ALA A 65 8.28 7.76 -50.94
CA ALA A 65 8.49 6.81 -52.02
C ALA A 65 7.49 5.65 -51.88
N ALA A 66 6.84 5.30 -52.99
CA ALA A 66 6.17 4.02 -53.15
C ALA A 66 7.08 3.12 -53.99
N ARG A 67 7.73 2.16 -53.34
CA ARG A 67 8.19 0.88 -53.94
C ARG A 67 8.87 0.03 -52.86
N ALA A 68 8.56 -1.27 -52.88
CA ALA A 68 8.90 -2.32 -51.91
C ALA A 68 8.00 -2.25 -50.66
N VAL A 69 7.27 -3.27 -50.23
CA VAL A 69 7.42 -4.71 -50.38
C VAL A 69 6.01 -5.33 -50.44
N GLY A 70 5.67 -5.95 -51.56
CA GLY A 70 4.66 -6.98 -51.61
C GLY A 70 5.44 -8.28 -51.72
N ASP A 71 5.78 -8.87 -50.57
CA ASP A 71 6.45 -10.18 -50.47
C ASP A 71 6.51 -10.63 -49.00
N LEU A 72 5.38 -11.10 -48.45
CA LEU A 72 5.33 -11.79 -47.15
C LEU A 72 4.24 -12.90 -47.13
N ALA A 73 3.68 -13.24 -48.29
CA ALA A 73 2.65 -14.28 -48.43
C ALA A 73 3.18 -15.55 -49.12
N GLY A 74 4.49 -15.65 -49.38
CA GLY A 74 5.13 -16.80 -50.03
C GLY A 74 5.99 -17.68 -49.11
N GLY A 75 6.08 -17.36 -47.81
CA GLY A 75 6.91 -18.09 -46.84
C GLY A 75 6.15 -19.05 -45.93
N MET A 76 4.83 -19.18 -46.09
CA MET A 76 3.98 -20.04 -45.24
C MET A 76 3.54 -21.34 -45.93
N ASP A 77 3.84 -21.51 -47.22
CA ASP A 77 3.50 -22.72 -48.00
C ASP A 77 4.67 -23.75 -48.02
N GLU A 78 5.79 -23.47 -47.34
CA GLU A 78 6.99 -24.34 -47.31
C GLU A 78 7.08 -25.19 -46.02
N LEU A 79 6.14 -25.02 -45.10
CA LEU A 79 6.06 -25.79 -43.86
C LEU A 79 4.81 -26.66 -43.92
N ASP A 80 5.00 -27.88 -44.42
CA ASP A 80 4.00 -28.95 -44.50
C ASP A 80 3.58 -29.41 -43.09
N MET A 81 2.81 -28.55 -42.41
CA MET A 81 2.33 -28.72 -41.04
C MET A 81 1.25 -29.82 -40.91
N ASP A 82 0.70 -30.30 -42.03
CA ASP A 82 -0.37 -31.28 -42.03
C ASP A 82 0.13 -32.72 -41.95
N ASN A 83 1.45 -32.95 -42.03
CA ASN A 83 2.06 -34.28 -42.07
C ASN A 83 3.18 -34.50 -41.03
N TYR A 84 3.19 -33.69 -39.96
CA TYR A 84 4.26 -33.71 -38.94
C TYR A 84 4.20 -34.90 -37.97
N ASP A 85 3.15 -35.71 -38.00
CA ASP A 85 2.87 -36.77 -37.00
C ASP A 85 2.76 -38.19 -37.59
N ASP A 86 3.15 -38.39 -38.86
CA ASP A 86 3.08 -39.70 -39.54
C ASP A 86 4.46 -40.20 -39.97
N ASP A 87 5.33 -40.48 -39.00
CA ASP A 87 6.53 -41.30 -39.21
C ASP A 87 6.36 -42.64 -38.49
N SER A 88 5.54 -43.51 -39.07
CA SER A 88 5.67 -44.95 -38.87
C SER A 88 6.71 -45.48 -39.85
N ASP A 89 7.95 -45.75 -39.42
CA ASP A 89 8.87 -46.55 -40.25
C ASP A 89 9.70 -47.55 -39.41
N GLU A 90 9.23 -48.79 -39.55
CA GLU A 90 9.92 -50.04 -39.29
C GLU A 90 11.05 -50.22 -40.35
N ASP A 91 12.21 -50.67 -39.89
CA ASP A 91 13.32 -51.28 -40.63
C ASP A 91 14.21 -50.45 -41.60
N GLY A 92 15.52 -50.45 -41.31
CA GLY A 92 16.53 -50.23 -42.36
C GLY A 92 17.93 -49.81 -41.91
N ALA A 93 18.75 -50.78 -41.49
CA ALA A 93 20.16 -50.57 -41.16
C ALA A 93 20.98 -49.86 -42.27
N ALA A 94 21.63 -48.74 -41.95
CA ALA A 94 23.04 -48.42 -42.26
C ALA A 94 23.36 -46.91 -42.11
N ALA A 95 23.81 -46.49 -40.93
CA ALA A 95 24.82 -45.42 -40.77
C ALA A 95 25.17 -45.19 -39.29
N ARG A 96 25.59 -46.24 -38.57
CA ARG A 96 26.43 -46.05 -37.38
C ARG A 96 27.88 -45.96 -37.85
N LEU A 97 28.34 -44.76 -38.23
CA LEU A 97 29.75 -44.54 -38.48
C LEU A 97 30.11 -43.05 -38.31
N PHE A 98 30.69 -42.75 -37.14
CA PHE A 98 31.40 -41.52 -36.74
C PHE A 98 30.60 -40.43 -36.01
N GLY A 99 30.85 -40.29 -34.70
CA GLY A 99 30.63 -39.04 -33.96
C GLY A 99 29.98 -39.20 -32.58
N SER A 100 30.69 -39.81 -31.63
CA SER A 100 30.27 -39.82 -30.22
C SER A 100 30.60 -38.47 -29.58
N THR A 101 29.59 -37.70 -29.18
CA THR A 101 29.73 -36.68 -28.13
C THR A 101 28.49 -36.76 -27.24
N ALA A 102 28.73 -36.88 -25.94
CA ALA A 102 27.75 -37.09 -24.88
C ALA A 102 26.90 -35.84 -24.58
N ALA A 103 26.31 -35.23 -25.61
CA ALA A 103 25.61 -33.94 -25.51
C ALA A 103 24.26 -33.95 -26.26
N ASP A 104 23.61 -35.12 -26.31
CA ASP A 104 22.27 -35.24 -26.92
C ASP A 104 21.44 -36.26 -26.14
N ARG A 105 21.35 -36.04 -24.82
CA ARG A 105 20.39 -36.73 -23.97
C ARG A 105 19.18 -35.83 -23.85
N VAL A 106 18.13 -36.16 -24.60
CA VAL A 106 16.80 -35.59 -24.36
C VAL A 106 16.23 -36.38 -23.18
N PHE A 107 16.02 -35.72 -22.05
CA PHE A 107 15.40 -36.33 -20.88
C PHE A 107 13.89 -36.14 -20.97
N GLU A 108 13.11 -37.22 -20.75
CA GLU A 108 11.64 -37.17 -20.82
C GLU A 108 11.03 -36.40 -19.65
N ASN A 109 11.76 -36.24 -18.53
CA ASN A 109 11.37 -35.45 -17.38
C ASN A 109 12.60 -34.75 -16.77
N ASN A 110 12.38 -33.56 -16.20
CA ASN A 110 13.42 -32.76 -15.52
C ASN A 110 14.20 -33.54 -14.45
N ALA A 111 13.57 -34.52 -13.80
CA ALA A 111 14.20 -35.33 -12.75
C ALA A 111 15.31 -36.27 -13.25
N ASP A 112 15.38 -36.54 -14.56
CA ASP A 112 16.38 -37.43 -15.15
C ASP A 112 17.55 -36.67 -15.79
N ASP A 113 17.49 -35.33 -15.82
CA ASP A 113 18.54 -34.47 -16.34
C ASP A 113 19.63 -34.25 -15.29
N PRO A 114 20.86 -34.78 -15.48
CA PRO A 114 21.94 -34.62 -14.53
C PRO A 114 22.56 -33.21 -14.51
N GLU A 115 22.13 -32.28 -15.37
CA GLU A 115 22.43 -30.84 -15.19
C GLU A 115 21.36 -30.08 -14.41
N LEU A 116 20.16 -30.65 -14.23
CA LEU A 116 19.23 -30.23 -13.19
C LEU A 116 19.68 -30.89 -11.88
N GLU A 117 20.78 -30.39 -11.31
CA GLU A 117 21.03 -30.56 -9.89
C GLU A 117 19.77 -30.04 -9.18
N GLY A 118 19.14 -30.88 -8.34
CA GLY A 118 17.83 -30.60 -7.76
C GLY A 118 17.80 -29.22 -7.10
N ASP A 119 16.61 -28.61 -7.03
CA ASP A 119 16.29 -27.26 -6.52
C ASP A 119 16.85 -26.97 -5.10
N GLU A 120 18.16 -27.04 -4.91
CA GLU A 120 18.90 -26.37 -3.88
C GLU A 120 19.12 -24.98 -4.46
N GLU A 121 18.18 -24.06 -4.15
CA GLU A 121 18.38 -22.62 -4.36
C GLU A 121 19.83 -22.29 -3.99
N SER A 122 20.54 -21.65 -4.91
CA SER A 122 21.94 -21.30 -4.69
C SER A 122 22.06 -20.52 -3.38
N ASP A 123 23.13 -20.72 -2.59
CA ASP A 123 23.40 -19.90 -1.40
C ASP A 123 23.31 -18.38 -1.73
N GLU A 124 23.61 -17.99 -2.98
CA GLU A 124 23.47 -16.62 -3.49
C GLU A 124 22.01 -16.17 -3.66
N GLU A 125 21.09 -17.06 -4.09
CA GLU A 125 19.66 -16.73 -4.24
C GLU A 125 18.98 -16.58 -2.87
N ILE A 126 19.37 -17.41 -1.89
CA ILE A 126 18.87 -17.32 -0.52
C ILE A 126 19.30 -16.00 0.14
N GLU A 127 20.51 -15.51 -0.14
CA GLU A 127 20.99 -14.22 0.37
C GLU A 127 20.19 -13.03 -0.19
N ASP A 128 19.77 -13.08 -1.46
CA ASP A 128 19.02 -11.99 -2.13
C ASP A 128 17.60 -11.79 -1.57
N PHE A 129 16.97 -12.85 -1.06
CA PHE A 129 15.63 -12.80 -0.42
C PHE A 129 15.69 -12.74 1.11
N THR A 130 16.89 -12.64 1.70
CA THR A 130 17.04 -12.54 3.15
C THR A 130 16.91 -11.09 3.59
N ILE A 131 15.89 -10.82 4.40
CA ILE A 131 15.67 -9.51 5.03
C ILE A 131 16.47 -9.46 6.34
N ARG A 132 17.41 -8.53 6.45
CA ARG A 132 18.19 -8.36 7.68
C ARG A 132 17.39 -7.59 8.72
N ASP A 133 17.71 -7.82 9.99
CA ASP A 133 17.10 -7.10 11.11
C ASP A 133 17.45 -5.60 11.13
N THR A 134 18.53 -5.20 10.45
CA THR A 134 18.94 -3.82 10.27
C THR A 134 18.22 -3.08 9.16
N ASP A 135 17.59 -3.81 8.24
CA ASP A 135 17.07 -3.26 7.00
C ASP A 135 15.86 -2.37 7.25
N LEU A 136 15.73 -1.33 6.42
CA LEU A 136 14.58 -0.43 6.45
C LEU A 136 13.63 -0.83 5.34
N LEU A 137 12.42 -1.21 5.72
CA LEU A 137 11.39 -1.65 4.78
C LEU A 137 10.32 -0.57 4.62
N PHE A 138 9.85 -0.39 3.39
CA PHE A 138 8.65 0.38 3.11
C PHE A 138 7.82 -0.25 1.99
N LEU A 139 6.53 0.03 2.01
CA LEU A 139 5.56 -0.41 1.00
C LEU A 139 5.25 0.73 0.05
N ALA A 140 5.14 0.42 -1.23
CA ALA A 140 4.66 1.33 -2.24
C ALA A 140 3.56 0.66 -3.07
N ALA A 141 2.38 1.26 -3.08
CA ALA A 141 1.28 0.83 -3.92
C ALA A 141 1.42 1.47 -5.30
N ARG A 142 1.77 0.67 -6.31
CA ARG A 142 2.00 1.13 -7.68
C ARG A 142 0.88 0.66 -8.60
N THR A 143 0.47 1.55 -9.48
CA THR A 143 -0.40 1.21 -10.62
C THR A 143 0.23 1.68 -11.92
N GLU A 144 0.37 0.79 -12.88
CA GLU A 144 0.89 1.04 -14.22
C GLU A 144 0.05 0.29 -15.25
N ASP A 145 -0.38 0.98 -16.31
CA ASP A 145 -1.15 0.40 -17.42
C ASP A 145 -2.32 -0.51 -16.99
N ASP A 146 -3.11 -0.03 -16.02
CA ASP A 146 -4.26 -0.72 -15.40
C ASP A 146 -3.94 -1.97 -14.56
N VAL A 147 -2.66 -2.30 -14.40
CA VAL A 147 -2.18 -3.32 -13.47
C VAL A 147 -1.80 -2.65 -12.15
N SER A 148 -2.30 -3.18 -11.04
CA SER A 148 -1.96 -2.71 -9.70
C SER A 148 -1.16 -3.76 -8.96
N HIS A 149 -0.11 -3.34 -8.28
CA HIS A 149 0.72 -4.19 -7.46
C HIS A 149 1.24 -3.41 -6.26
N MET A 150 1.53 -4.12 -5.19
CA MET A 150 2.18 -3.59 -4.00
C MET A 150 3.62 -4.04 -4.01
N GLU A 151 4.55 -3.10 -4.03
CA GLU A 151 6.00 -3.37 -3.99
C GLU A 151 6.48 -3.25 -2.54
N VAL A 152 7.22 -4.27 -2.07
CA VAL A 152 7.96 -4.23 -0.81
C VAL A 152 9.40 -3.82 -1.12
N TRP A 153 9.79 -2.65 -0.64
CA TRP A 153 11.09 -2.06 -0.88
C TRP A 153 12.01 -2.22 0.33
N VAL A 154 13.26 -2.59 0.06
CA VAL A 154 14.36 -2.54 1.03
C VAL A 154 15.17 -1.27 0.75
N PHE A 155 15.43 -0.49 1.80
CA PHE A 155 16.30 0.68 1.77
C PHE A 155 17.52 0.41 2.63
N GLU A 156 18.69 0.42 1.99
CA GLU A 156 19.99 0.31 2.64
C GLU A 156 20.62 1.71 2.75
N GLU A 157 20.90 2.13 3.98
CA GLU A 157 21.60 3.39 4.21
C GLU A 157 23.05 3.26 3.75
N SER A 158 23.55 4.25 3.01
CA SER A 158 24.97 4.30 2.65
C SER A 158 25.82 4.67 3.87
N ASP A 159 26.89 3.93 4.11
CA ASP A 159 27.88 4.27 5.15
C ASP A 159 28.62 5.59 4.85
N ASP A 160 28.71 5.98 3.57
CA ASP A 160 29.41 7.18 3.14
C ASP A 160 28.51 8.44 3.22
N PRO A 161 28.94 9.50 3.96
CA PRO A 161 28.13 10.71 4.11
C PRO A 161 27.93 11.46 2.79
N GLY A 162 26.70 11.44 2.28
CA GLY A 162 26.28 12.22 1.10
C GLY A 162 26.22 11.44 -0.20
N GLU A 163 26.44 10.13 -0.17
CA GLU A 163 25.90 9.24 -1.21
C GLU A 163 24.42 8.96 -0.93
N ASP A 164 23.65 8.72 -1.99
CA ASP A 164 22.26 8.33 -1.86
C ASP A 164 22.23 6.84 -1.46
N GLY A 165 21.41 6.49 -0.46
CA GLY A 165 21.23 5.10 -0.05
C GLY A 165 20.73 4.22 -1.20
N ASN A 166 21.05 2.93 -1.14
CA ASN A 166 20.60 1.98 -2.14
C ASN A 166 19.18 1.53 -1.82
N MET A 167 18.36 1.29 -2.86
CA MET A 167 17.03 0.73 -2.67
C MET A 167 16.62 -0.15 -3.83
N TYR A 168 15.95 -1.24 -3.51
CA TYR A 168 15.47 -2.21 -4.48
C TYR A 168 14.13 -2.80 -4.03
N VAL A 169 13.39 -3.32 -5.00
CA VAL A 169 12.16 -4.09 -4.73
C VAL A 169 12.59 -5.50 -4.35
N HIS A 170 12.21 -5.94 -3.16
CA HIS A 170 12.46 -7.31 -2.71
C HIS A 170 11.45 -8.28 -3.30
N HIS A 171 10.17 -7.91 -3.29
CA HIS A 171 9.10 -8.66 -3.91
C HIS A 171 7.89 -7.74 -4.12
N ASP A 172 7.00 -8.14 -5.00
CA ASP A 172 5.74 -7.47 -5.25
C ASP A 172 4.55 -8.44 -5.18
N LEU A 173 3.40 -7.91 -4.78
CA LEU A 173 2.16 -8.65 -4.69
C LEU A 173 1.13 -8.02 -5.61
N MET A 174 0.58 -8.84 -6.51
CA MET A 174 -0.41 -8.39 -7.48
C MET A 174 -1.72 -8.04 -6.77
N LEU A 175 -2.15 -6.79 -6.96
CA LEU A 175 -3.39 -6.32 -6.41
C LEU A 175 -4.49 -6.38 -7.45
N PRO A 176 -5.68 -6.83 -7.05
CA PRO A 176 -6.73 -7.12 -8.01
C PRO A 176 -7.53 -5.85 -8.37
N ALA A 177 -7.35 -4.75 -7.62
CA ALA A 177 -7.94 -3.44 -7.91
C ALA A 177 -6.98 -2.31 -7.49
N PHE A 178 -7.27 -1.10 -7.97
CA PHE A 178 -6.44 0.07 -7.69
C PHE A 178 -6.37 0.36 -6.18
N PRO A 179 -5.17 0.36 -5.56
CA PRO A 179 -4.98 0.69 -4.16
C PRO A 179 -5.11 2.20 -3.92
N LEU A 180 -5.87 2.59 -2.91
CA LEU A 180 -6.09 3.99 -2.53
C LEU A 180 -5.44 4.33 -1.19
N CYS A 181 -5.41 3.38 -0.26
CA CYS A 181 -4.79 3.54 1.05
C CYS A 181 -4.22 2.22 1.58
N MET A 182 -3.24 2.32 2.47
CA MET A 182 -2.61 1.17 3.12
C MET A 182 -2.40 1.45 4.60
N ALA A 183 -2.45 0.41 5.42
CA ALA A 183 -2.14 0.47 6.84
C ALA A 183 -1.42 -0.82 7.28
N TRP A 184 -0.19 -0.67 7.77
CA TRP A 184 0.55 -1.77 8.39
C TRP A 184 -0.06 -2.13 9.75
N MET A 185 -0.05 -3.42 10.09
CA MET A 185 -0.53 -3.96 11.35
C MET A 185 0.25 -5.21 11.77
N ASP A 186 0.30 -5.46 13.08
CA ASP A 186 0.98 -6.62 13.65
C ASP A 186 0.03 -7.74 14.12
N CYS A 187 -1.25 -7.64 13.78
CA CYS A 187 -2.29 -8.56 14.26
C CYS A 187 -2.65 -9.59 13.19
N TYR A 188 -2.68 -10.86 13.58
CA TYR A 188 -3.21 -11.92 12.73
C TYR A 188 -4.72 -11.72 12.47
N PRO A 189 -5.18 -11.91 11.22
CA PRO A 189 -6.61 -11.92 10.88
C PRO A 189 -7.29 -13.25 11.25
N ASP A 190 -6.88 -13.87 12.35
CA ASP A 190 -7.41 -15.14 12.86
C ASP A 190 -7.57 -15.06 14.39
N PRO A 191 -8.77 -15.36 14.94
CA PRO A 191 -9.00 -15.27 16.38
C PRO A 191 -8.15 -16.25 17.20
N SER A 192 -7.69 -17.35 16.61
CA SER A 192 -6.83 -18.35 17.27
C SER A 192 -5.39 -17.86 17.44
N MET A 193 -4.95 -16.95 16.56
CA MET A 193 -3.59 -16.42 16.52
C MET A 193 -3.50 -14.96 16.97
N ALA A 194 -4.60 -14.38 17.47
CA ALA A 194 -4.71 -12.96 17.83
C ALA A 194 -3.69 -12.47 18.88
N SER A 195 -3.11 -13.37 19.68
CA SER A 195 -2.05 -13.03 20.65
C SER A 195 -0.65 -12.94 20.03
N GLN A 196 -0.46 -13.53 18.84
CA GLN A 196 0.82 -13.53 18.14
C GLN A 196 1.02 -12.22 17.37
N HIS A 197 2.27 -11.89 17.11
CA HIS A 197 2.66 -10.77 16.26
C HIS A 197 3.01 -11.31 14.89
N GLY A 198 2.50 -10.67 13.85
CA GLY A 198 2.88 -10.96 12.47
C GLY A 198 3.15 -9.68 11.69
N ASN A 199 3.36 -9.81 10.39
CA ASN A 199 3.66 -8.71 9.51
C ASN A 199 2.60 -8.62 8.41
N PHE A 200 1.58 -7.79 8.63
CA PHE A 200 0.44 -7.69 7.73
C PHE A 200 0.21 -6.26 7.26
N VAL A 201 -0.41 -6.13 6.09
CA VAL A 201 -0.89 -4.85 5.56
C VAL A 201 -2.34 -4.97 5.17
N ALA A 202 -3.16 -4.05 5.68
CA ALA A 202 -4.49 -3.80 5.12
C ALA A 202 -4.37 -2.87 3.93
N ILE A 203 -5.10 -3.19 2.86
CA ILE A 203 -5.17 -2.41 1.64
C ILE A 203 -6.63 -2.09 1.34
N GLY A 204 -6.91 -0.80 1.17
CA GLY A 204 -8.19 -0.29 0.71
C GLY A 204 -8.09 0.04 -0.78
N THR A 205 -9.03 -0.45 -1.58
CA THR A 205 -9.05 -0.27 -3.03
C THR A 205 -10.33 0.45 -3.49
N PHE A 206 -10.56 0.54 -4.80
CA PHE A 206 -11.88 0.94 -5.33
C PHE A 206 -13.01 -0.04 -4.98
N ARG A 207 -12.68 -1.25 -4.53
CA ARG A 207 -13.68 -2.19 -4.04
C ARG A 207 -14.13 -1.87 -2.61
N PRO A 208 -15.33 -2.32 -2.22
CA PRO A 208 -15.86 -2.15 -0.86
C PRO A 208 -15.21 -3.05 0.19
N GLU A 209 -14.33 -3.98 -0.21
CA GLU A 209 -13.61 -4.87 0.70
C GLU A 209 -12.25 -4.30 1.07
N ILE A 210 -11.79 -4.62 2.30
CA ILE A 210 -10.44 -4.34 2.75
C ILE A 210 -9.70 -5.66 2.79
N GLU A 211 -8.61 -5.74 2.04
CA GLU A 211 -7.79 -6.94 1.92
C GLU A 211 -6.63 -6.88 2.91
N ILE A 212 -6.34 -7.99 3.58
CA ILE A 212 -5.21 -8.11 4.49
C ILE A 212 -4.22 -9.09 3.88
N TRP A 213 -3.04 -8.58 3.53
CA TRP A 213 -1.96 -9.34 2.91
C TRP A 213 -0.87 -9.63 3.95
N ASN A 214 -0.28 -10.82 3.87
CA ASN A 214 0.88 -11.19 4.67
C ASN A 214 2.14 -10.79 3.91
N LEU A 215 2.98 -9.97 4.52
CA LEU A 215 4.22 -9.47 3.92
C LEU A 215 5.40 -10.44 4.09
N ASP A 216 5.25 -11.45 4.94
CA ASP A 216 6.25 -12.50 5.13
C ASP A 216 6.07 -13.68 4.18
N VAL A 217 5.15 -13.59 3.21
CA VAL A 217 4.87 -14.64 2.23
C VAL A 217 5.12 -14.08 0.83
N LEU A 218 6.05 -14.71 0.11
CA LEU A 218 6.37 -14.36 -1.27
C LEU A 218 5.33 -14.95 -2.22
N ASP A 219 5.05 -14.23 -3.30
CA ASP A 219 4.09 -14.63 -4.35
C ASP A 219 2.71 -15.03 -3.83
N ALA A 220 2.27 -14.40 -2.72
CA ALA A 220 0.95 -14.64 -2.18
C ALA A 220 -0.11 -14.37 -3.25
N VAL A 221 -0.91 -15.39 -3.55
CA VAL A 221 -1.94 -15.35 -4.60
C VAL A 221 -3.28 -14.84 -4.08
N ALA A 222 -3.50 -14.93 -2.78
CA ALA A 222 -4.72 -14.50 -2.10
C ALA A 222 -4.41 -13.78 -0.78
N PRO A 223 -5.31 -12.88 -0.33
CA PRO A 223 -5.15 -12.21 0.95
C PRO A 223 -5.33 -13.18 2.13
N ALA A 224 -4.55 -12.99 3.19
CA ALA A 224 -4.64 -13.74 4.44
C ALA A 224 -5.95 -13.49 5.21
N GLY A 225 -6.63 -12.38 4.94
CA GLY A 225 -7.94 -12.07 5.51
C GLY A 225 -8.68 -11.00 4.72
N MET A 226 -10.00 -10.95 4.85
CA MET A 226 -10.83 -9.99 4.13
C MET A 226 -11.90 -9.39 5.03
N LEU A 227 -11.89 -8.06 5.18
CA LEU A 227 -12.88 -7.34 5.95
C LEU A 227 -14.00 -6.85 5.02
N GLY A 228 -15.20 -7.37 5.24
CA GLY A 228 -16.36 -7.06 4.41
C GLY A 228 -16.32 -7.75 3.04
N GLY A 229 -16.73 -7.01 2.00
CA GLY A 229 -16.84 -7.51 0.63
C GLY A 229 -18.17 -8.18 0.28
N LEU A 230 -18.16 -8.88 -0.84
CA LEU A 230 -19.31 -9.58 -1.44
C LEU A 230 -19.61 -10.89 -0.70
N LYS A 231 -20.89 -11.30 -0.66
CA LYS A 231 -21.24 -12.65 -0.19
C LYS A 231 -20.86 -13.67 -1.27
N SER A 232 -20.10 -14.70 -0.88
CA SER A 232 -19.54 -15.73 -1.74
C SER A 232 -20.57 -16.55 -2.55
N GLU A 233 -21.84 -16.59 -2.14
CA GLU A 233 -22.90 -17.38 -2.80
C GLU A 233 -23.32 -16.91 -4.21
N GLN A 234 -22.68 -15.88 -4.79
CA GLN A 234 -22.98 -15.38 -6.14
C GLN A 234 -21.83 -15.54 -7.14
N LEU A 235 -20.74 -16.21 -6.76
CA LEU A 235 -19.60 -16.49 -7.63
C LEU A 235 -19.78 -17.77 -8.47
N GLU A 236 -20.82 -18.59 -8.23
CA GLU A 236 -21.06 -19.74 -9.10
C GLU A 236 -21.62 -19.27 -10.45
N PRO A 237 -20.97 -19.62 -11.58
CA PRO A 237 -21.58 -19.44 -12.88
C PRO A 237 -22.80 -20.36 -12.94
N GLU A 238 -23.98 -19.81 -13.24
CA GLU A 238 -25.18 -20.64 -13.46
C GLU A 238 -24.99 -21.53 -14.70
N GLU A 239 -24.33 -22.67 -14.51
CA GLU A 239 -24.35 -23.80 -15.42
C GLU A 239 -25.75 -24.42 -15.40
N GLY A 240 -26.56 -24.13 -16.42
CA GLY A 240 -27.82 -24.86 -16.57
C GLY A 240 -28.82 -24.34 -17.58
N ALA A 241 -28.51 -24.41 -18.89
CA ALA A 241 -29.54 -24.77 -19.89
C ALA A 241 -28.93 -25.06 -21.28
N SER A 242 -28.67 -26.33 -21.56
CA SER A 242 -28.59 -26.84 -22.92
C SER A 242 -29.99 -27.20 -23.46
N ALA A 243 -30.06 -27.30 -24.80
CA ALA A 243 -31.12 -27.86 -25.64
C ALA A 243 -32.19 -26.91 -26.26
N ALA A 244 -31.92 -26.56 -27.52
CA ALA A 244 -32.79 -26.63 -28.71
C ALA A 244 -34.28 -26.20 -28.63
N GLY A 245 -34.67 -25.26 -29.52
CA GLY A 245 -36.08 -25.14 -29.94
C GLY A 245 -36.54 -23.76 -30.42
N ASP A 246 -36.50 -23.59 -31.74
CA ASP A 246 -37.19 -22.64 -32.62
C ASP A 246 -38.24 -21.62 -32.08
N SER A 247 -38.03 -20.35 -32.46
CA SER A 247 -39.04 -19.32 -32.82
C SER A 247 -40.04 -18.75 -31.80
N LYS A 248 -39.78 -17.52 -31.32
CA LYS A 248 -40.63 -16.30 -31.44
C LYS A 248 -40.22 -15.23 -30.42
N LYS A 249 -39.67 -14.11 -30.93
CA LYS A 249 -39.33 -12.90 -30.16
C LYS A 249 -40.56 -12.29 -29.45
N LYS A 250 -40.60 -12.38 -28.13
CA LYS A 250 -41.33 -11.43 -27.25
C LYS A 250 -40.30 -10.56 -26.52
N LYS A 251 -40.38 -9.24 -26.69
CA LYS A 251 -39.58 -8.24 -25.95
C LYS A 251 -39.82 -8.41 -24.44
N LYS A 252 -38.90 -9.05 -23.71
CA LYS A 252 -38.76 -8.94 -22.25
C LYS A 252 -38.01 -7.64 -21.96
N LYS A 253 -38.54 -6.81 -21.05
CA LYS A 253 -37.81 -5.66 -20.47
C LYS A 253 -36.49 -6.19 -19.87
N LYS A 254 -35.34 -5.59 -20.24
CA LYS A 254 -34.07 -5.78 -19.53
C LYS A 254 -34.35 -5.47 -18.04
N LYS A 255 -34.34 -6.49 -17.19
CA LYS A 255 -34.33 -6.33 -15.74
C LYS A 255 -32.91 -5.84 -15.43
N ALA A 256 -32.76 -4.76 -14.68
CA ALA A 256 -31.45 -4.29 -14.25
C ALA A 256 -30.69 -5.45 -13.58
N PRO A 257 -29.35 -5.55 -13.75
CA PRO A 257 -28.56 -6.56 -13.05
C PRO A 257 -28.86 -6.45 -11.55
N ALA A 258 -29.04 -7.59 -10.88
CA ALA A 258 -29.26 -7.61 -9.45
C ALA A 258 -28.03 -6.97 -8.79
N LYS A 259 -28.24 -6.00 -7.89
CA LYS A 259 -27.12 -5.43 -7.13
C LYS A 259 -26.42 -6.57 -6.37
N PRO A 260 -25.08 -6.63 -6.43
CA PRO A 260 -24.34 -7.67 -5.72
C PRO A 260 -24.61 -7.54 -4.21
N VAL A 261 -24.79 -8.68 -3.54
CA VAL A 261 -25.18 -8.70 -2.13
C VAL A 261 -23.92 -8.63 -1.27
N LEU A 262 -23.74 -7.53 -0.54
CA LEU A 262 -22.62 -7.33 0.37
C LEU A 262 -22.79 -8.14 1.68
N LYS A 263 -21.67 -8.53 2.30
CA LYS A 263 -21.66 -9.08 3.66
C LYS A 263 -22.21 -8.04 4.65
N GLU A 264 -22.77 -8.51 5.74
CA GLU A 264 -23.28 -7.62 6.78
C GLU A 264 -22.11 -6.82 7.38
N GLY A 265 -22.24 -5.48 7.40
CA GLY A 265 -21.19 -4.59 7.90
C GLY A 265 -20.15 -4.17 6.87
N SER A 266 -20.17 -4.66 5.62
CA SER A 266 -19.30 -4.19 4.54
C SER A 266 -19.47 -2.69 4.24
N HIS A 267 -18.43 -2.06 3.68
CA HIS A 267 -18.60 -0.80 2.96
C HIS A 267 -19.44 -1.00 1.70
N GLU A 268 -20.01 0.08 1.17
CA GLU A 268 -20.79 0.06 -0.07
C GLU A 268 -20.03 0.63 -1.29
N ASP A 269 -18.88 1.28 -1.05
CA ASP A 269 -18.06 1.95 -2.07
C ASP A 269 -16.57 1.92 -1.65
N ALA A 270 -15.70 2.46 -2.50
CA ALA A 270 -14.24 2.51 -2.35
C ALA A 270 -13.75 2.94 -0.97
N VAL A 271 -12.68 2.33 -0.49
CA VAL A 271 -12.04 2.67 0.80
C VAL A 271 -10.90 3.66 0.57
N LEU A 272 -11.06 4.89 1.07
CA LEU A 272 -10.17 6.01 0.76
C LEU A 272 -9.10 6.25 1.83
N GLY A 273 -9.40 5.92 3.09
CA GLY A 273 -8.48 6.12 4.20
C GLY A 273 -8.55 4.99 5.20
N MET A 274 -7.41 4.64 5.79
CA MET A 274 -7.32 3.61 6.82
C MET A 274 -6.31 4.00 7.89
N CYS A 275 -6.56 3.54 9.12
CA CYS A 275 -5.66 3.72 10.22
C CYS A 275 -5.78 2.55 11.20
N TRP A 276 -4.65 1.92 11.49
CA TRP A 276 -4.54 0.86 12.48
C TRP A 276 -4.30 1.42 13.89
N ASN A 277 -4.84 0.76 14.90
CA ASN A 277 -4.70 1.18 16.29
C ASN A 277 -3.51 0.48 16.95
N TYR A 278 -2.48 1.26 17.30
CA TYR A 278 -1.25 0.74 17.91
C TYR A 278 -1.42 0.16 19.33
N ASN A 279 -2.48 0.51 20.05
CA ASN A 279 -2.71 0.02 21.41
C ASN A 279 -3.68 -1.16 21.42
N PHE A 280 -4.79 -1.06 20.68
CA PHE A 280 -5.74 -2.16 20.49
C PHE A 280 -5.46 -2.82 19.14
N ARG A 281 -4.54 -3.79 19.15
CA ARG A 281 -3.95 -4.38 17.94
C ARG A 281 -4.96 -5.01 16.98
N ASN A 282 -6.09 -5.48 17.48
CA ASN A 282 -7.14 -6.06 16.64
C ASN A 282 -8.06 -5.00 15.99
N VAL A 283 -7.85 -3.70 16.25
CA VAL A 283 -8.75 -2.63 15.82
C VAL A 283 -8.19 -1.88 14.61
N LEU A 284 -8.95 -1.85 13.52
CA LEU A 284 -8.68 -1.06 12.33
C LEU A 284 -9.84 -0.10 12.08
N ALA A 285 -9.55 1.15 11.72
CA ALA A 285 -10.55 2.10 11.22
C ALA A 285 -10.40 2.31 9.72
N SER A 286 -11.53 2.45 9.03
CA SER A 286 -11.58 2.77 7.60
C SER A 286 -12.60 3.87 7.32
N GLY A 287 -12.26 4.75 6.38
CA GLY A 287 -13.15 5.75 5.78
C GLY A 287 -13.38 5.42 4.32
N SER A 288 -14.64 5.53 3.87
CA SER A 288 -15.05 5.15 2.51
C SER A 288 -15.76 6.30 1.78
N ALA A 289 -15.81 6.16 0.46
CA ALA A 289 -16.65 6.95 -0.42
C ALA A 289 -18.16 6.77 -0.14
N ASP A 290 -18.55 5.73 0.61
CA ASP A 290 -19.93 5.50 1.09
C ASP A 290 -20.38 6.48 2.21
N CYS A 291 -19.53 7.45 2.54
CA CYS A 291 -19.73 8.47 3.57
C CYS A 291 -19.76 7.92 5.01
N THR A 292 -19.33 6.67 5.22
CA THR A 292 -19.26 6.03 6.53
C THR A 292 -17.82 5.84 7.00
N VAL A 293 -17.66 5.86 8.32
CA VAL A 293 -16.45 5.39 8.99
C VAL A 293 -16.77 4.07 9.67
N LYS A 294 -15.99 3.03 9.39
CA LYS A 294 -16.15 1.72 10.02
C LYS A 294 -14.97 1.39 10.91
N VAL A 295 -15.28 0.68 11.98
CA VAL A 295 -14.30 0.12 12.90
C VAL A 295 -14.44 -1.38 12.87
N TRP A 296 -13.31 -2.05 12.63
CA TRP A 296 -13.21 -3.48 12.38
C TRP A 296 -12.46 -4.16 13.51
N ASP A 297 -12.93 -5.34 13.89
CA ASP A 297 -12.13 -6.33 14.58
C ASP A 297 -11.44 -7.21 13.52
N VAL A 298 -10.14 -6.97 13.34
CA VAL A 298 -9.29 -7.65 12.36
C VAL A 298 -9.21 -9.15 12.64
N ALA A 299 -9.08 -9.54 13.91
CA ALA A 299 -8.96 -10.94 14.29
C ALA A 299 -10.25 -11.71 14.01
N GLN A 300 -11.42 -11.09 14.22
CA GLN A 300 -12.72 -11.70 13.92
C GLN A 300 -13.20 -11.46 12.48
N GLN A 301 -12.46 -10.67 11.71
CA GLN A 301 -12.83 -10.18 10.38
C GLN A 301 -14.25 -9.60 10.31
N LYS A 302 -14.64 -8.85 11.36
CA LYS A 302 -16.01 -8.35 11.54
C LYS A 302 -16.05 -6.86 11.77
N CYS A 303 -17.06 -6.19 11.22
CA CYS A 303 -17.36 -4.80 11.55
C CYS A 303 -17.97 -4.72 12.96
N ASP A 304 -17.30 -4.02 13.87
CA ASP A 304 -17.79 -3.76 15.22
C ASP A 304 -18.74 -2.55 15.23
N ARG A 305 -18.37 -1.48 14.52
CA ARG A 305 -19.16 -0.23 14.48
C ARG A 305 -19.16 0.41 13.10
N THR A 306 -20.30 1.01 12.76
CA THR A 306 -20.45 1.89 11.60
C THR A 306 -20.90 3.28 12.09
N LEU A 307 -20.17 4.31 11.69
CA LEU A 307 -20.41 5.70 12.05
C LEU A 307 -20.90 6.46 10.82
N HIS A 308 -22.07 7.10 10.94
CA HIS A 308 -22.77 7.80 9.86
C HIS A 308 -22.77 9.32 10.05
N HIS A 309 -21.67 9.86 10.57
CA HIS A 309 -21.64 11.26 10.96
C HIS A 309 -21.20 12.19 9.83
N HIS A 310 -20.62 11.66 8.75
CA HIS A 310 -20.24 12.44 7.56
C HIS A 310 -21.35 12.44 6.50
N ASP A 311 -21.53 13.57 5.83
CA ASP A 311 -22.48 13.76 4.72
C ASP A 311 -21.79 13.62 3.34
N GLY A 312 -20.49 13.36 3.34
CA GLY A 312 -19.65 13.23 2.14
C GLY A 312 -18.60 12.14 2.30
N LYS A 313 -17.86 11.87 1.21
CA LYS A 313 -16.81 10.84 1.17
C LYS A 313 -15.79 11.05 2.29
N VAL A 314 -15.44 10.00 3.02
CA VAL A 314 -14.44 10.09 4.09
C VAL A 314 -13.07 9.77 3.52
N GLN A 315 -12.21 10.78 3.42
CA GLN A 315 -10.90 10.68 2.81
C GLN A 315 -9.83 10.19 3.79
N ALA A 316 -9.90 10.63 5.04
CA ALA A 316 -8.85 10.37 6.02
C ALA A 316 -9.44 9.95 7.36
N VAL A 317 -8.77 9.01 8.02
CA VAL A 317 -9.07 8.54 9.38
C VAL A 317 -7.75 8.41 10.15
N ALA A 318 -7.75 8.75 11.44
CA ALA A 318 -6.56 8.70 12.28
C ALA A 318 -6.90 8.41 13.74
N TRP A 319 -6.40 7.30 14.28
CA TRP A 319 -6.45 7.01 15.71
C TRP A 319 -5.52 7.94 16.48
N ASN A 320 -5.97 8.39 17.64
CA ASN A 320 -5.10 9.15 18.53
C ASN A 320 -3.98 8.24 19.08
N PRO A 321 -2.71 8.65 19.01
CA PRO A 321 -1.57 7.82 19.42
C PRO A 321 -1.50 7.57 20.94
N VAL A 322 -2.09 8.44 21.75
CA VAL A 322 -2.04 8.35 23.23
C VAL A 322 -3.37 7.92 23.83
N GLU A 323 -4.49 8.38 23.28
CA GLU A 323 -5.83 7.99 23.72
C GLU A 323 -6.46 7.04 22.70
N PRO A 324 -6.24 5.71 22.81
CA PRO A 324 -6.55 4.76 21.74
C PRO A 324 -8.04 4.58 21.43
N GLN A 325 -8.92 5.23 22.18
CA GLN A 325 -10.37 5.19 21.98
C GLN A 325 -10.87 6.43 21.23
N VAL A 326 -9.99 7.38 20.91
CA VAL A 326 -10.34 8.61 20.20
C VAL A 326 -9.98 8.46 18.73
N LEU A 327 -10.99 8.58 17.87
CA LEU A 327 -10.86 8.52 16.42
C LEU A 327 -11.12 9.90 15.81
N LEU A 328 -10.25 10.30 14.89
CA LEU A 328 -10.44 11.47 14.04
C LEU A 328 -10.79 11.00 12.63
N SER A 329 -11.74 11.66 12.00
CA SER A 329 -12.11 11.42 10.60
C SER A 329 -12.32 12.75 9.88
N GLY A 330 -12.10 12.75 8.57
CA GLY A 330 -12.17 13.95 7.74
C GLY A 330 -12.71 13.59 6.36
N GLY A 331 -13.64 14.40 5.89
CA GLY A 331 -14.37 14.11 4.66
C GLY A 331 -14.51 15.29 3.70
N PHE A 332 -15.10 14.98 2.55
CA PHE A 332 -15.42 15.93 1.48
C PHE A 332 -16.73 16.70 1.77
N ASP A 333 -17.24 16.59 3.00
CA ASP A 333 -18.28 17.46 3.54
C ASP A 333 -17.70 18.73 4.20
N ARG A 334 -16.37 18.92 4.10
CA ARG A 334 -15.61 20.03 4.71
C ARG A 334 -15.72 20.02 6.22
N THR A 335 -15.81 18.84 6.82
CA THR A 335 -15.77 18.67 8.26
C THR A 335 -14.68 17.67 8.65
N ALA A 336 -14.01 17.97 9.76
CA ALA A 336 -13.30 16.97 10.53
C ALA A 336 -14.15 16.63 11.76
N GLN A 337 -14.28 15.35 12.08
CA GLN A 337 -15.08 14.88 13.19
C GLN A 337 -14.24 14.06 14.15
N LEU A 338 -14.43 14.35 15.43
CA LEU A 338 -13.80 13.62 16.51
C LEU A 338 -14.84 12.75 17.22
N VAL A 339 -14.51 11.48 17.41
CA VAL A 339 -15.39 10.50 18.05
C VAL A 339 -14.64 9.82 19.20
N ASP A 340 -15.27 9.80 20.39
CA ASP A 340 -14.84 8.95 21.50
C ASP A 340 -15.61 7.63 21.47
N MET A 341 -14.90 6.55 21.19
CA MET A 341 -15.46 5.20 21.03
C MET A 341 -16.02 4.61 22.33
N ARG A 342 -15.76 5.20 23.50
CA ARG A 342 -16.45 4.80 24.75
C ARG A 342 -17.89 5.24 24.79
N THR A 343 -18.23 6.31 24.08
CA THR A 343 -19.58 6.88 24.15
C THR A 343 -20.52 6.09 23.26
N GLU A 344 -21.50 5.42 23.86
CA GLU A 344 -22.49 4.60 23.12
C GLU A 344 -23.37 5.42 22.17
N ASN A 345 -23.51 6.73 22.42
CA ASN A 345 -24.33 7.62 21.59
C ASN A 345 -23.60 8.20 20.37
N GLY A 346 -22.33 7.88 20.14
CA GLY A 346 -21.57 8.42 19.01
C GLY A 346 -21.53 9.96 19.03
N ALA A 347 -21.36 10.57 20.20
CA ALA A 347 -21.30 12.02 20.30
C ALA A 347 -20.05 12.51 19.58
N THR A 348 -20.24 13.13 18.42
CA THR A 348 -19.14 13.65 17.61
C THR A 348 -18.90 15.13 17.91
N VAL A 349 -17.65 15.54 17.84
CA VAL A 349 -17.26 16.95 17.84
C VAL A 349 -16.92 17.33 16.41
N GLU A 350 -17.82 18.08 15.78
CA GLU A 350 -17.64 18.58 14.42
C GLU A 350 -16.78 19.84 14.40
N VAL A 351 -15.82 19.84 13.46
CA VAL A 351 -14.89 20.93 13.20
C VAL A 351 -15.07 21.34 11.74
N PRO A 352 -15.64 22.53 11.47
CA PRO A 352 -15.81 23.00 10.10
C PRO A 352 -14.46 23.39 9.50
N LEU A 353 -14.22 22.97 8.27
CA LEU A 353 -13.04 23.26 7.47
C LEU A 353 -13.37 24.27 6.36
N THR A 354 -12.34 24.85 5.74
CA THR A 354 -12.50 25.83 4.64
C THR A 354 -12.78 25.16 3.30
N ALA A 355 -12.21 23.98 3.09
CA ALA A 355 -12.33 23.16 1.88
C ALA A 355 -12.34 21.67 2.25
N ASP A 356 -12.37 20.81 1.23
CA ASP A 356 -12.48 19.37 1.39
C ASP A 356 -11.19 18.83 2.05
N CYS A 357 -11.34 17.87 2.97
CA CYS A 357 -10.24 17.32 3.76
C CYS A 357 -9.42 16.32 2.94
N GLU A 358 -8.09 16.48 2.93
CA GLU A 358 -7.18 15.58 2.21
C GLU A 358 -6.45 14.61 3.15
N CYS A 359 -5.88 15.11 4.24
CA CYS A 359 -5.10 14.30 5.18
C CYS A 359 -5.27 14.80 6.63
N LEU A 360 -5.16 13.88 7.59
CA LEU A 360 -5.30 14.11 9.02
C LEU A 360 -4.14 13.50 9.78
N VAL A 361 -3.50 14.28 10.65
CA VAL A 361 -2.39 13.79 11.48
C VAL A 361 -2.51 14.36 12.89
N TRP A 362 -2.31 13.52 13.91
CA TRP A 362 -2.21 13.94 15.30
C TRP A 362 -0.84 14.56 15.60
N ASP A 363 -0.80 15.61 16.42
CA ASP A 363 0.46 16.14 16.94
C ASP A 363 1.05 15.13 17.95
N LEU A 364 2.25 14.62 17.64
CA LEU A 364 2.94 13.62 18.47
C LEU A 364 3.43 14.20 19.80
N LYS A 365 3.65 15.52 19.90
CA LYS A 365 4.06 16.22 21.14
C LYS A 365 2.86 16.57 22.00
N ASN A 366 1.77 17.02 21.39
CA ASN A 366 0.53 17.36 22.07
C ASN A 366 -0.62 16.52 21.52
N PRO A 367 -0.93 15.36 22.13
CA PRO A 367 -2.00 14.47 21.65
C PRO A 367 -3.40 15.09 21.69
N SER A 368 -3.56 16.27 22.30
CA SER A 368 -4.79 17.07 22.26
C SER A 368 -4.93 17.92 20.99
N CYS A 369 -3.89 18.02 20.17
CA CYS A 369 -3.88 18.79 18.94
C CYS A 369 -3.82 17.86 17.73
N PHE A 370 -4.51 18.24 16.67
CA PHE A 370 -4.42 17.56 15.38
C PHE A 370 -4.32 18.59 14.26
N VAL A 371 -3.78 18.14 13.14
CA VAL A 371 -3.53 18.92 11.95
C VAL A 371 -4.31 18.34 10.79
N VAL A 372 -5.00 19.22 10.07
CA VAL A 372 -5.81 18.91 8.90
C VAL A 372 -5.21 19.60 7.69
N SER A 373 -5.04 18.87 6.58
CA SER A 373 -4.79 19.48 5.28
C SER A 373 -6.05 19.50 4.44
N SER A 374 -6.17 20.53 3.62
CA SER A 374 -7.31 20.73 2.74
C SER A 374 -6.90 20.89 1.28
N GLU A 375 -7.88 20.72 0.39
CA GLU A 375 -7.72 20.82 -1.07
C GLU A 375 -7.25 22.23 -1.52
N ASP A 376 -7.57 23.27 -0.75
CA ASP A 376 -7.13 24.65 -1.00
C ASP A 376 -5.64 24.90 -0.65
N GLY A 377 -4.92 23.87 -0.21
CA GLY A 377 -3.50 23.95 0.16
C GLY A 377 -3.24 24.52 1.55
N LEU A 378 -4.30 24.74 2.34
CA LEU A 378 -4.19 25.12 3.74
C LEU A 378 -3.91 23.90 4.62
N VAL A 379 -3.16 24.16 5.69
CA VAL A 379 -2.90 23.24 6.78
C VAL A 379 -3.29 23.93 8.08
N VAL A 380 -4.26 23.37 8.80
CA VAL A 380 -4.83 23.98 10.00
C VAL A 380 -4.63 23.06 11.20
N CYS A 381 -4.10 23.62 12.28
CA CYS A 381 -3.94 22.90 13.55
C CYS A 381 -5.04 23.31 14.52
N HIS A 382 -5.72 22.33 15.10
CA HIS A 382 -6.81 22.51 16.06
C HIS A 382 -6.49 21.84 17.40
N ASP A 383 -6.90 22.47 18.51
CA ASP A 383 -6.86 21.86 19.85
C ASP A 383 -8.25 21.32 20.21
N VAL A 384 -8.33 20.01 20.44
CA VAL A 384 -9.53 19.27 20.84
C VAL A 384 -10.19 19.85 22.09
N ARG A 385 -9.39 20.30 23.06
CA ARG A 385 -9.91 20.80 24.35
C ARG A 385 -10.66 22.12 24.16
N MET A 386 -10.28 22.91 23.16
CA MET A 386 -10.94 24.18 22.85
C MET A 386 -12.22 23.98 22.03
N LEU A 387 -12.34 22.86 21.32
CA LEU A 387 -13.52 22.50 20.53
C LEU A 387 -14.70 22.08 21.42
N MET A 388 -14.42 21.47 22.57
CA MET A 388 -15.42 21.07 23.57
C MET A 388 -16.10 22.27 24.26
N ASP A 389 -15.41 23.42 24.34
CA ASP A 389 -15.96 24.65 24.92
C ASP A 389 -16.80 25.41 23.87
N LYS A 390 -18.14 25.24 23.94
CA LYS A 390 -19.09 25.91 23.04
C LYS A 390 -18.96 27.44 23.02
N SER A 391 -18.37 28.06 24.05
CA SER A 391 -18.12 29.50 24.12
C SER A 391 -16.89 29.94 23.30
N LYS A 392 -16.02 29.01 22.87
CA LYS A 392 -14.71 29.29 22.28
C LYS A 392 -14.46 28.59 20.94
N LYS A 393 -15.50 28.12 20.24
CA LYS A 393 -15.37 27.48 18.90
C LYS A 393 -14.55 28.30 17.90
N SER A 394 -14.59 29.63 17.96
CA SER A 394 -13.79 30.52 17.10
C SER A 394 -12.30 30.60 17.46
N LYS A 395 -11.86 30.01 18.57
CA LYS A 395 -10.47 30.00 19.07
C LYS A 395 -9.84 28.59 19.10
N SER A 396 -10.49 27.58 18.54
CA SER A 396 -9.94 26.21 18.52
C SER A 396 -8.73 26.05 17.62
N THR A 397 -8.58 26.92 16.61
CA THR A 397 -7.42 26.94 15.73
C THR A 397 -6.20 27.50 16.45
N VAL A 398 -5.17 26.68 16.55
CA VAL A 398 -3.86 27.06 17.09
C VAL A 398 -3.07 27.86 16.05
N TYR A 399 -3.00 27.34 14.82
CA TYR A 399 -2.40 28.02 13.69
C TYR A 399 -3.04 27.60 12.36
N THR A 400 -2.90 28.47 11.37
CA THR A 400 -3.22 28.20 9.96
C THR A 400 -1.98 28.46 9.13
N LEU A 401 -1.66 27.53 8.25
CA LEU A 401 -0.50 27.54 7.39
C LEU A 401 -0.97 27.45 5.94
N GLY A 402 -0.65 28.46 5.12
CA GLY A 402 -0.79 28.36 3.67
C GLY A 402 0.38 27.55 3.12
N ALA A 403 0.24 26.23 3.15
CA ALA A 403 1.36 25.33 2.85
C ALA A 403 1.65 25.31 1.35
N HIS A 404 0.62 25.16 0.52
CA HIS A 404 0.76 24.99 -0.93
C HIS A 404 -0.28 25.81 -1.71
N ASP A 405 -0.04 25.99 -3.01
CA ASP A 405 -0.99 26.66 -3.92
C ASP A 405 -2.03 25.69 -4.51
N ALA A 406 -1.88 24.39 -4.22
CA ALA A 406 -2.75 23.30 -4.65
C ALA A 406 -2.99 22.31 -3.49
N ALA A 407 -3.82 21.30 -3.72
CA ALA A 407 -4.20 20.30 -2.71
C ALA A 407 -2.99 19.68 -2.01
N THR A 408 -3.02 19.66 -0.68
CA THR A 408 -1.98 19.05 0.16
C THR A 408 -2.42 17.64 0.54
N CYS A 409 -2.01 16.67 -0.29
CA CYS A 409 -2.50 15.29 -0.23
C CYS A 409 -1.90 14.46 0.91
N ALA A 410 -0.67 14.76 1.34
CA ALA A 410 -0.02 14.00 2.41
C ALA A 410 0.73 14.91 3.39
N MET A 411 0.71 14.51 4.67
CA MET A 411 1.42 15.17 5.75
C MET A 411 2.04 14.14 6.68
N SER A 412 3.19 14.47 7.26
CA SER A 412 3.83 13.60 8.25
C SER A 412 4.65 14.43 9.24
N PHE A 413 4.46 14.19 10.54
CA PHE A 413 5.35 14.70 11.58
C PHE A 413 6.55 13.78 11.74
N ASN A 414 7.70 14.37 12.03
CA ASN A 414 8.89 13.60 12.34
C ASN A 414 8.72 12.88 13.69
N PRO A 415 9.04 11.57 13.77
CA PRO A 415 8.78 10.75 14.96
C PRO A 415 9.67 11.09 16.17
N VAL A 416 10.76 11.82 15.97
CA VAL A 416 11.65 12.27 17.05
C VAL A 416 11.52 13.77 17.25
N CYS A 417 11.68 14.53 16.19
CA CYS A 417 11.53 15.98 16.21
C CYS A 417 10.06 16.33 15.95
N HIS A 418 9.18 16.17 16.94
CA HIS A 418 7.73 16.33 16.75
C HIS A 418 7.29 17.72 16.23
N GLU A 419 8.16 18.72 16.27
CA GLU A 419 7.90 20.07 15.74
C GLU A 419 8.25 20.21 14.24
N LEU A 420 8.87 19.19 13.63
CA LEU A 420 9.18 19.14 12.21
C LEU A 420 8.04 18.47 11.45
N LEU A 421 7.36 19.25 10.61
CA LEU A 421 6.27 18.79 9.75
C LEU A 421 6.71 18.78 8.28
N ALA A 422 6.48 17.68 7.58
CA ALA A 422 6.57 17.61 6.13
C ALA A 422 5.18 17.65 5.51
N THR A 423 5.01 18.44 4.45
CA THR A 423 3.78 18.51 3.64
C THR A 423 4.11 18.22 2.18
N ALA A 424 3.27 17.43 1.52
CA ALA A 424 3.38 17.08 0.11
C ALA A 424 2.10 17.48 -0.63
N SER A 425 2.26 17.97 -1.85
CA SER A 425 1.17 18.51 -2.65
C SER A 425 1.23 18.09 -4.11
N THR A 426 0.08 18.18 -4.76
CA THR A 426 -0.07 18.10 -6.23
C THR A 426 0.69 19.20 -6.98
N ASP A 427 1.15 20.25 -6.28
CA ASP A 427 2.06 21.27 -6.82
C ASP A 427 3.48 20.76 -7.13
N LYS A 428 3.75 19.47 -6.86
CA LYS A 428 5.02 18.73 -7.10
C LYS A 428 6.11 19.06 -6.09
N THR A 429 5.79 19.78 -5.02
CA THR A 429 6.76 20.16 -3.99
C THR A 429 6.48 19.48 -2.67
N VAL A 430 7.57 19.14 -1.98
CA VAL A 430 7.57 18.81 -0.55
C VAL A 430 8.05 20.05 0.19
N LYS A 431 7.32 20.48 1.20
CA LYS A 431 7.73 21.58 2.09
C LYS A 431 7.94 21.07 3.50
N MET A 432 8.98 21.58 4.13
CA MET A 432 9.33 21.26 5.51
C MET A 432 9.13 22.49 6.39
N TRP A 433 8.49 22.28 7.53
CA TRP A 433 8.05 23.34 8.41
C TRP A 433 8.56 23.11 9.83
N ASP A 434 9.03 24.17 10.46
CA ASP A 434 9.23 24.23 11.90
C ASP A 434 7.96 24.79 12.56
N CYS A 435 7.25 23.94 13.29
CA CYS A 435 6.02 24.25 14.01
C CYS A 435 6.25 24.62 15.49
N THR A 436 7.50 24.87 15.91
CA THR A 436 7.86 25.20 17.29
C THR A 436 6.99 26.32 17.85
N GLY A 437 6.40 26.08 19.02
CA GLY A 437 5.62 27.09 19.73
C GLY A 437 4.33 27.53 19.02
N GLY A 438 3.80 26.72 18.11
CA GLY A 438 2.53 26.98 17.41
C GLY A 438 2.63 28.08 16.36
N LYS A 439 3.83 28.38 15.86
CA LYS A 439 4.06 29.34 14.76
C LYS A 439 4.83 28.65 13.64
N PRO A 440 4.14 28.08 12.63
CA PRO A 440 4.81 27.38 11.55
C PRO A 440 5.68 28.34 10.74
N SER A 441 6.90 27.91 10.45
CA SER A 441 7.85 28.62 9.58
C SER A 441 8.47 27.67 8.56
N LEU A 442 8.61 28.13 7.32
CA LEU A 442 9.15 27.32 6.22
C LEU A 442 10.66 27.15 6.40
N LEU A 443 11.13 25.90 6.42
CA LEU A 443 12.56 25.56 6.47
C LEU A 443 13.12 25.25 5.09
N HIS A 444 12.39 24.49 4.29
CA HIS A 444 12.85 24.04 2.98
C HIS A 444 11.69 23.72 2.04
N THR A 445 11.92 23.92 0.75
CA THR A 445 11.04 23.48 -0.34
C THR A 445 11.88 22.63 -1.28
N ALA A 446 11.46 21.39 -1.49
CA ALA A 446 12.11 20.44 -2.40
C ALA A 446 11.16 20.06 -3.53
N ASP A 447 11.69 19.89 -4.75
CA ASP A 447 11.01 19.27 -5.88
C ASP A 447 11.77 17.98 -6.19
N LEU A 448 11.16 16.85 -5.81
CA LEU A 448 11.72 15.50 -5.96
C LEU A 448 11.64 14.99 -7.41
N LYS A 449 11.11 15.78 -8.34
CA LYS A 449 10.96 15.44 -9.77
C LYS A 449 10.09 14.20 -10.05
N ILE A 450 9.30 13.73 -9.09
CA ILE A 450 8.39 12.57 -9.20
C ILE A 450 6.95 12.91 -9.63
N GLY A 451 6.68 14.17 -9.99
CA GLY A 451 5.35 14.62 -10.43
C GLY A 451 4.46 15.07 -9.29
N ALA A 452 3.13 14.96 -9.44
CA ALA A 452 2.19 15.29 -8.37
C ALA A 452 2.35 14.27 -7.23
N LEU A 453 2.44 14.73 -5.99
CA LEU A 453 2.70 13.88 -4.83
C LEU A 453 1.38 13.44 -4.21
N PHE A 454 1.23 12.15 -3.94
CA PHE A 454 0.02 11.57 -3.36
C PHE A 454 0.28 10.95 -1.99
N ALA A 455 1.45 10.34 -1.80
CA ALA A 455 1.80 9.66 -0.56
C ALA A 455 3.17 10.11 -0.03
N MET A 456 3.29 10.19 1.29
CA MET A 456 4.54 10.58 1.95
C MET A 456 4.54 10.12 3.42
N GLY A 457 5.70 9.74 3.94
CA GLY A 457 5.86 9.40 5.36
C GLY A 457 7.31 9.42 5.83
N PHE A 458 7.52 9.88 7.08
CA PHE A 458 8.82 9.73 7.75
C PHE A 458 9.04 8.29 8.20
N CYS A 459 10.28 7.82 8.10
CA CYS A 459 10.67 6.54 8.69
C CYS A 459 10.74 6.68 10.22
N LYS A 460 10.17 5.71 10.95
CA LYS A 460 10.19 5.69 12.42
C LYS A 460 11.57 5.34 12.97
N ASP A 461 12.23 4.38 12.35
CA ASP A 461 13.53 3.86 12.79
C ASP A 461 14.71 4.73 12.32
N ALA A 462 14.55 5.41 11.19
CA ALA A 462 15.51 6.38 10.64
C ALA A 462 14.85 7.76 10.43
N PRO A 463 14.72 8.59 11.49
CA PRO A 463 13.96 9.84 11.44
C PRO A 463 14.48 10.90 10.46
N HIS A 464 15.70 10.75 9.94
CA HIS A 464 16.25 11.62 8.88
C HIS A 464 15.78 11.24 7.47
N LEU A 465 15.09 10.12 7.31
CA LEU A 465 14.59 9.65 6.02
C LEU A 465 13.11 9.96 5.84
N LEU A 466 12.78 10.49 4.67
CA LEU A 466 11.43 10.77 4.22
C LEU A 466 11.19 10.09 2.88
N ALA A 467 10.22 9.19 2.80
CA ALA A 467 9.79 8.61 1.54
C ALA A 467 8.60 9.36 0.96
N ALA A 468 8.58 9.55 -0.35
CA ALA A 468 7.49 10.17 -1.09
C ALA A 468 7.22 9.43 -2.41
N GLY A 469 5.93 9.31 -2.73
CA GLY A 469 5.42 8.70 -3.95
C GLY A 469 4.53 9.65 -4.74
N GLY A 470 4.57 9.57 -6.07
CA GLY A 470 3.82 10.47 -6.93
C GLY A 470 3.35 9.89 -8.27
N SER A 471 2.83 10.78 -9.10
CA SER A 471 2.15 10.46 -10.36
C SER A 471 3.03 9.74 -11.38
N LYS A 472 4.36 9.93 -11.33
CA LYS A 472 5.30 9.25 -12.25
C LYS A 472 5.53 7.78 -11.95
N GLY A 473 4.99 7.25 -10.84
CA GLY A 473 5.21 5.85 -10.46
C GLY A 473 6.61 5.56 -9.90
N VAL A 474 7.34 6.61 -9.49
CA VAL A 474 8.66 6.49 -8.87
C VAL A 474 8.54 6.87 -7.41
N VAL A 475 9.11 6.04 -6.53
CA VAL A 475 9.32 6.36 -5.12
C VAL A 475 10.66 7.04 -4.96
N SER A 476 10.71 8.08 -4.12
CA SER A 476 11.95 8.75 -3.75
C SER A 476 12.08 8.76 -2.24
N VAL A 477 13.18 8.20 -1.73
CA VAL A 477 13.61 8.36 -0.35
C VAL A 477 14.58 9.53 -0.29
N TRP A 478 14.35 10.45 0.63
CA TRP A 478 15.10 11.69 0.76
C TRP A 478 15.65 11.83 2.18
N ASP A 479 16.97 11.95 2.29
CA ASP A 479 17.62 12.37 3.53
C ASP A 479 17.48 13.89 3.74
N ILE A 480 16.72 14.25 4.76
CA ILE A 480 16.45 15.64 5.13
C ILE A 480 17.67 16.35 5.72
N MET A 481 18.66 15.61 6.21
CA MET A 481 19.90 16.14 6.80
C MET A 481 20.86 16.71 5.75
N THR A 482 20.70 16.33 4.48
CA THR A 482 21.43 16.93 3.35
C THR A 482 21.16 18.44 3.20
N LYS A 483 20.04 18.95 3.76
CA LYS A 483 19.69 20.36 3.69
C LYS A 483 20.15 21.10 4.94
N ALA A 484 21.01 22.09 4.72
CA ALA A 484 21.56 22.92 5.79
C ALA A 484 20.47 23.61 6.65
N SER A 485 19.33 24.02 6.08
CA SER A 485 18.26 24.67 6.86
C SER A 485 17.64 23.73 7.91
N VAL A 486 17.47 22.46 7.56
CA VAL A 486 16.91 21.42 8.45
C VAL A 486 17.99 20.94 9.41
N ALA A 487 19.18 20.62 8.92
CA ALA A 487 20.31 20.15 9.73
C ALA A 487 20.72 21.17 10.80
N ASN A 488 20.73 22.47 10.48
CA ASN A 488 21.05 23.52 11.45
C ASN A 488 20.01 23.64 12.58
N ARG A 489 18.74 23.32 12.30
CA ARG A 489 17.65 23.49 13.26
C ARG A 489 17.41 22.23 14.11
N PHE A 490 17.29 21.08 13.46
CA PHE A 490 16.90 19.81 14.08
C PHE A 490 18.01 18.76 14.06
N GLY A 491 19.12 19.01 13.37
CA GLY A 491 20.16 17.99 13.16
C GLY A 491 20.84 17.51 14.43
N ALA A 492 20.97 18.36 15.46
CA ALA A 492 21.53 17.93 16.74
C ALA A 492 20.62 16.96 17.50
N GLU A 493 19.31 17.05 17.32
CA GLU A 493 18.32 16.17 17.96
C GLU A 493 18.22 14.84 17.19
N LEU A 494 18.16 14.92 15.86
CA LEU A 494 18.19 13.74 14.97
C LEU A 494 19.49 12.93 15.14
N ALA A 495 20.65 13.59 15.20
CA ALA A 495 21.94 12.91 15.37
C ALA A 495 22.14 12.28 16.76
N LYS A 496 21.41 12.73 17.80
CA LYS A 496 21.39 12.06 19.11
C LYS A 496 20.60 10.76 19.03
N HIS A 497 19.49 10.77 18.30
CA HIS A 497 18.67 9.59 18.12
C HIS A 497 19.38 8.51 17.30
N ALA A 498 20.03 8.89 16.20
CA ALA A 498 20.85 7.97 15.39
C ALA A 498 21.94 7.27 16.22
N ARG A 499 22.60 7.99 17.15
CA ARG A 499 23.59 7.41 18.07
C ARG A 499 22.99 6.59 19.22
N GLY A 500 21.75 6.87 19.61
CA GLY A 500 21.04 6.17 20.67
C GLY A 500 20.47 4.82 20.22
N GLY A 501 20.08 4.70 18.95
CA GLY A 501 19.59 3.45 18.36
C GLY A 501 20.64 2.34 18.28
N ALA A 502 21.91 2.71 18.05
CA ALA A 502 23.03 1.76 18.02
C ALA A 502 23.45 1.21 19.40
N SER A 503 22.95 1.77 20.51
CA SER A 503 23.46 1.47 21.86
C SER A 503 22.53 0.62 22.74
N LYS A 504 21.47 0.01 22.19
CA LYS A 504 20.53 -0.84 22.96
C LYS A 504 20.48 -2.31 22.55
N ILE A 505 21.53 -2.81 21.91
CA ILE A 505 21.81 -4.25 21.84
C ILE A 505 23.07 -4.51 22.65
N VAL A 506 22.93 -4.46 23.98
CA VAL A 506 23.85 -5.17 24.88
C VAL A 506 22.95 -6.03 25.74
N SER A 507 23.11 -7.34 25.56
CA SER A 507 22.53 -8.39 26.38
C SER A 507 22.71 -8.11 27.87
N GLU A 508 21.63 -7.81 28.59
CA GLU A 508 21.60 -7.96 30.04
C GLU A 508 21.39 -9.44 30.40
N ASP A 509 22.41 -10.27 30.13
CA ASP A 509 22.69 -11.44 30.96
C ASP A 509 23.62 -10.99 32.09
N THR A 510 23.08 -10.20 33.02
CA THR A 510 23.74 -9.99 34.31
C THR A 510 23.33 -11.16 35.20
N VAL A 511 24.07 -12.26 35.11
CA VAL A 511 24.04 -13.33 36.10
C VAL A 511 24.54 -12.74 37.42
N ILE A 512 23.58 -12.48 38.31
CA ILE A 512 23.79 -12.17 39.72
C ILE A 512 24.45 -13.41 40.35
N GLY A 513 25.74 -13.29 40.67
CA GLY A 513 26.45 -14.25 41.51
C GLY A 513 25.98 -14.12 42.98
N PRO A 514 25.94 -15.22 43.76
CA PRO A 514 25.38 -15.21 45.10
C PRO A 514 26.32 -14.56 46.11
N ASP A 515 25.70 -13.84 47.05
CA ASP A 515 26.26 -13.19 48.24
C ASP A 515 26.99 -14.17 49.19
N GLU A 516 28.27 -13.92 49.46
CA GLU A 516 29.06 -14.25 50.67
C GLU A 516 30.25 -13.24 50.61
N ASP A 517 30.61 -12.37 51.55
CA ASP A 517 30.51 -12.36 53.01
C ASP A 517 30.53 -10.92 53.56
N ILE A 518 29.92 -10.77 54.73
CA ILE A 518 29.99 -9.64 55.66
C ILE A 518 31.31 -9.74 56.46
N GLU A 519 31.99 -8.60 56.66
CA GLU A 519 32.88 -8.21 57.80
C GLU A 519 33.85 -7.11 57.31
N GLU A 520 34.30 -6.10 58.05
CA GLU A 520 33.88 -5.41 59.27
C GLU A 520 34.51 -3.99 59.16
N GLU A 521 34.04 -3.08 60.00
CA GLU A 521 34.47 -1.67 60.13
C GLU A 521 35.95 -1.52 60.57
N ASP A 522 36.54 -0.34 60.30
CA ASP A 522 37.51 0.40 61.14
C ASP A 522 38.08 1.55 60.27
N GLU A 523 37.60 2.80 60.44
CA GLU A 523 38.15 3.86 61.33
C GLU A 523 39.55 4.41 60.93
N ASP A 524 39.50 5.71 60.60
CA ASP A 524 40.43 6.80 60.95
C ASP A 524 41.81 7.02 60.27
N ASP A 525 41.97 8.31 59.91
CA ASP A 525 43.14 9.19 59.97
C ASP A 525 44.46 8.83 59.24
N ASP A 526 44.73 9.53 58.12
CA ASP A 526 45.70 10.66 58.02
C ASP A 526 45.93 11.12 56.55
#